data_AF-A0A650EJH7-F1
#
_entry.id   AF-A0A650EJH7-F1
#
_cell.length_a   1.000
_cell.length_b   1.000
_cell.length_c   1.000
_cell.angle_alpha   90.00
_cell.angle_beta   90.00
_cell.angle_gamma   90.00
#
_symmetry.space_group_name_H-M   'P 1'
#
loop_
_entity.id
_entity.type
_entity.pdbx_description
1 polymer ?
#
loop_
_entity_poly.entity_id
_entity_poly.type
_entity_poly.pdbx_seq_one_letter_code
_entity_poly.pdbx_strand_id
1 'polypeptide(L)'
;MRKILAAISLCLLTCTSVFAVQVPKSVQDFVNKDFPETNFRFDGAIILPDKTMYLPVFPAKTNEAEELTIKSSYPLNTQMKQKPDMLILDNNFVLLKVLNTNGKKTVINLNDPPEELQSGLLPQDILLPKGLVIPETLKGIIGDIDVMVTQDTGLRINNKRYKGKKLTTPVEPLDGKSFYVSSGVNKNIQVIHTNTQTPEYSLAQEHIINDMKAYNNEFLFVTYFDYKTMNIISLMDEKIIKQVNFETVPEQIIIDNDKKIAYITSSSNSSIYIFSLETMTLKKQLKINGMCEKFTLSQDGTKMLYVDRNTNNLWSIELDNNYLLKNIGSFPNVSKIAYANGKIYTISRTKNRLAIIDYETLDLVSEFEVCEKPVDLYIKDNDLYILGAQDNLVEVLNTEEDVITDKLFLNTNAFATKITPIENSDLIMITNALSGLYSVIDTNLKEIVKTSPIDVRVRTIVITDKVKTIK
;
A
#
# COMPACT_ATOMS: atom_id res chain seq x y z
N MET A 1 61.90 39.69 -16.10
CA MET A 1 61.57 38.26 -16.31
C MET A 1 61.74 37.39 -15.06
N ARG A 2 62.91 37.37 -14.39
CA ARG A 2 63.12 36.55 -13.16
C ARG A 2 62.11 36.79 -12.01
N LYS A 3 61.70 38.04 -11.75
CA LYS A 3 60.72 38.36 -10.70
C LYS A 3 59.28 37.90 -11.04
N ILE A 4 58.92 37.86 -12.33
CA ILE A 4 57.61 37.38 -12.79
C ILE A 4 57.54 35.85 -12.74
N LEU A 5 58.62 35.16 -13.14
CA LEU A 5 58.71 33.71 -12.98
C LEU A 5 58.68 33.29 -11.50
N ALA A 6 59.34 34.05 -10.61
CA ALA A 6 59.29 33.78 -9.18
C ALA A 6 57.86 33.97 -8.60
N ALA A 7 57.14 35.00 -9.04
CA ALA A 7 55.76 35.24 -8.63
C ALA A 7 54.78 34.18 -9.16
N ILE A 8 54.93 33.75 -10.42
CA ILE A 8 54.10 32.67 -11.00
C ILE A 8 54.41 31.33 -10.32
N SER A 9 55.69 31.05 -10.02
CA SER A 9 56.08 29.85 -9.28
C SER A 9 55.53 29.86 -7.85
N LEU A 10 55.46 31.02 -7.20
CA LEU A 10 54.86 31.17 -5.86
C LEU A 10 53.33 30.98 -5.92
N CYS A 11 52.65 31.52 -6.94
CA CYS A 11 51.20 31.30 -7.15
C CYS A 11 50.87 29.83 -7.43
N LEU A 12 51.68 29.12 -8.23
CA LEU A 12 51.50 27.69 -8.50
C LEU A 12 51.76 26.81 -7.27
N LEU A 13 52.66 27.23 -6.38
CA LEU A 13 52.92 26.55 -5.10
C LEU A 13 51.79 26.77 -4.06
N THR A 14 50.96 27.79 -4.23
CA THR A 14 49.79 28.06 -3.38
C THR A 14 48.47 27.54 -3.97
N CYS A 15 48.49 26.93 -5.15
CA CYS A 15 47.32 26.28 -5.72
C CYS A 15 47.04 24.98 -4.96
N THR A 16 46.23 25.06 -3.90
CA THR A 16 45.57 23.87 -3.36
C THR A 16 44.64 23.33 -4.44
N SER A 17 44.89 22.11 -4.90
CA SER A 17 43.97 21.38 -5.75
C SER A 17 42.66 21.18 -4.99
N VAL A 18 41.62 21.93 -5.36
CA VAL A 18 40.25 21.69 -4.90
C VAL A 18 39.75 20.49 -5.69
N PHE A 19 39.85 19.30 -5.08
CA PHE A 19 39.26 18.09 -5.66
C PHE A 19 37.76 18.08 -5.41
N ALA A 20 37.01 17.61 -6.41
CA ALA A 20 35.60 17.27 -6.29
C ALA A 20 35.37 16.35 -5.08
N VAL A 21 34.32 16.61 -4.30
CA VAL A 21 34.03 15.82 -3.10
C VAL A 21 33.38 14.51 -3.52
N GLN A 22 34.18 13.44 -3.56
CA GLN A 22 33.71 12.11 -3.96
C GLN A 22 32.96 11.40 -2.84
N VAL A 23 32.04 10.52 -3.23
CA VAL A 23 31.37 9.59 -2.30
C VAL A 23 32.42 8.70 -1.64
N PRO A 24 32.47 8.60 -0.29
CA PRO A 24 33.45 7.77 0.41
C PRO A 24 33.38 6.30 -0.01
N LYS A 25 34.53 5.62 -0.02
CA LYS A 25 34.63 4.22 -0.46
C LYS A 25 33.71 3.27 0.33
N SER A 26 33.59 3.45 1.65
CA SER A 26 32.66 2.67 2.48
C SER A 26 31.20 2.82 2.07
N VAL A 27 30.78 4.02 1.64
CA VAL A 27 29.43 4.27 1.10
C VAL A 27 29.27 3.64 -0.28
N GLN A 28 30.30 3.73 -1.14
CA GLN A 28 30.27 3.05 -2.44
C GLN A 28 30.12 1.53 -2.28
N ASP A 29 30.89 0.93 -1.37
CA ASP A 29 30.88 -0.50 -1.12
C ASP A 29 29.53 -0.96 -0.52
N PHE A 30 28.95 -0.16 0.38
CA PHE A 30 27.60 -0.38 0.90
C PHE A 30 26.54 -0.42 -0.23
N VAL A 31 26.53 0.58 -1.12
CA VAL A 31 25.56 0.63 -2.23
C VAL A 31 25.82 -0.50 -3.25
N ASN A 32 27.07 -0.78 -3.56
CA ASN A 32 27.46 -1.83 -4.51
C ASN A 32 27.10 -3.25 -4.04
N LYS A 33 26.92 -3.47 -2.73
CA LYS A 33 26.44 -4.75 -2.21
C LYS A 33 25.09 -5.17 -2.80
N ASP A 34 24.19 -4.20 -2.97
CA ASP A 34 22.87 -4.43 -3.58
C ASP A 34 22.85 -4.08 -5.08
N PHE A 35 23.70 -3.15 -5.52
CA PHE A 35 23.74 -2.65 -6.90
C PHE A 35 25.19 -2.55 -7.46
N PRO A 36 25.82 -3.67 -7.88
CA PRO A 36 27.25 -3.72 -8.25
C PRO A 36 27.70 -2.84 -9.43
N GLU A 37 26.78 -2.41 -10.29
CA GLU A 37 27.04 -1.57 -11.47
C GLU A 37 26.63 -0.11 -11.25
N THR A 38 26.68 0.36 -10.00
CA THR A 38 26.31 1.74 -9.66
C THR A 38 27.33 2.74 -10.23
N ASN A 39 26.82 3.76 -10.91
CA ASN A 39 27.63 4.88 -11.39
C ASN A 39 27.72 5.94 -10.29
N PHE A 40 28.88 6.01 -9.62
CA PHE A 40 29.24 7.10 -8.71
C PHE A 40 29.89 8.20 -9.53
N ARG A 41 29.15 9.28 -9.77
CA ARG A 41 29.66 10.42 -10.53
C ARG A 41 30.74 11.14 -9.74
N PHE A 42 31.63 11.81 -10.47
CA PHE A 42 32.74 12.56 -9.89
C PHE A 42 32.27 13.69 -8.96
N ASP A 43 31.07 14.20 -9.18
CA ASP A 43 30.41 15.28 -8.43
C ASP A 43 29.52 14.77 -7.28
N GLY A 44 29.69 13.50 -6.91
CA GLY A 44 29.04 12.86 -5.77
C GLY A 44 27.70 12.19 -6.09
N ALA A 45 27.00 12.55 -7.17
CA ALA A 45 25.71 11.94 -7.47
C ALA A 45 25.81 10.41 -7.70
N ILE A 46 24.87 9.65 -7.14
CA ILE A 46 24.85 8.19 -7.22
C ILE A 46 23.73 7.78 -8.17
N ILE A 47 24.05 7.03 -9.23
CA ILE A 47 23.07 6.56 -10.21
C ILE A 47 23.10 5.02 -10.23
N LEU A 48 22.01 4.41 -9.77
CA LEU A 48 21.85 2.96 -9.79
C LEU A 48 21.69 2.43 -11.23
N PRO A 49 21.87 1.11 -11.47
CA PRO A 49 21.78 0.53 -12.82
C PRO A 49 20.44 0.78 -13.55
N ASP A 50 19.35 0.94 -12.80
CA ASP A 50 18.01 1.23 -13.32
C ASP A 50 17.76 2.74 -13.55
N LYS A 51 18.80 3.57 -13.41
CA LYS A 51 18.78 5.04 -13.50
C LYS A 51 18.11 5.75 -12.32
N THR A 52 17.80 5.05 -11.23
CA THR A 52 17.43 5.70 -9.97
C THR A 52 18.59 6.55 -9.48
N MET A 53 18.34 7.82 -9.19
CA MET A 53 19.35 8.77 -8.72
C MET A 53 19.21 9.02 -7.22
N TYR A 54 20.33 9.00 -6.51
CA TYR A 54 20.45 9.48 -5.13
C TYR A 54 21.38 10.69 -5.06
N LEU A 55 20.95 11.69 -4.31
CA LEU A 55 21.75 12.83 -3.90
C LEU A 55 22.35 12.52 -2.51
N PRO A 56 23.68 12.41 -2.39
CA PRO A 56 24.31 12.23 -1.09
C PRO A 56 24.32 13.54 -0.30
N VAL A 57 24.03 13.47 1.00
CA VAL A 57 24.24 14.57 1.93
C VAL A 57 25.38 14.17 2.87
N PHE A 58 26.46 14.93 2.80
CA PHE A 58 27.68 14.72 3.56
C PHE A 58 27.47 15.24 4.98
N PRO A 59 27.73 14.43 6.02
CA PRO A 59 27.49 14.83 7.39
C PRO A 59 28.52 15.87 7.85
N ALA A 60 28.12 16.79 8.73
CA ALA A 60 29.05 17.72 9.39
C ALA A 60 30.08 16.99 10.28
N LYS A 61 29.75 15.79 10.76
CA LYS A 61 30.65 14.90 11.51
C LYS A 61 30.53 13.48 11.00
N THR A 62 31.63 12.96 10.46
CA THR A 62 31.76 11.57 10.01
C THR A 62 32.18 10.66 11.16
N ASN A 63 31.52 9.51 11.30
CA ASN A 63 32.07 8.41 12.10
C ASN A 63 32.86 7.48 11.18
N GLU A 64 34.05 7.04 11.60
CA GLU A 64 34.82 6.04 10.87
C GLU A 64 34.26 4.65 11.18
N ALA A 65 33.52 4.08 10.22
CA ALA A 65 33.06 2.69 10.24
C ALA A 65 33.47 2.03 8.93
N GLU A 66 34.13 0.87 9.02
CA GLU A 66 34.60 0.10 7.86
C GLU A 66 33.44 -0.60 7.14
N GLU A 67 32.47 -1.13 7.89
CA GLU A 67 31.23 -1.70 7.36
C GLU A 67 30.04 -0.84 7.80
N LEU A 68 29.30 -0.30 6.83
CA LEU A 68 28.15 0.57 7.10
C LEU A 68 26.86 -0.24 7.23
N THR A 69 26.05 0.17 8.21
CA THR A 69 24.68 -0.33 8.40
C THR A 69 23.66 0.79 8.26
N ILE A 70 22.39 0.43 8.01
CA ILE A 70 21.29 1.39 7.93
C ILE A 70 20.89 1.78 9.35
N LYS A 71 21.14 3.05 9.71
CA LYS A 71 20.69 3.63 10.97
C LYS A 71 19.18 3.89 10.94
N SER A 72 18.69 4.44 9.84
CA SER A 72 17.27 4.62 9.59
C SER A 72 17.01 4.78 8.10
N SER A 73 15.79 4.49 7.67
CA SER A 73 15.35 4.72 6.30
C SER A 73 13.97 5.34 6.28
N TYR A 74 13.67 6.05 5.20
CA TYR A 74 12.31 6.35 4.83
C TYR A 74 12.02 5.75 3.45
N PRO A 75 10.93 5.01 3.30
CA PRO A 75 10.04 4.57 4.38
C PRO A 75 10.72 3.68 5.43
N LEU A 76 10.10 3.53 6.61
CA LEU A 76 10.73 2.88 7.76
C LEU A 76 11.12 1.42 7.48
N ASN A 77 12.24 0.99 8.07
CA ASN A 77 12.76 -0.40 8.01
C ASN A 77 12.98 -0.92 6.58
N THR A 78 13.24 -0.02 5.64
CA THR A 78 13.53 -0.33 4.24
C THR A 78 15.02 -0.58 4.04
N GLN A 79 15.37 -1.60 3.26
CA GLN A 79 16.75 -1.94 2.87
C GLN A 79 17.17 -1.20 1.59
N MET A 80 18.47 -1.08 1.34
CA MET A 80 18.99 -0.36 0.15
C MET A 80 18.47 -0.97 -1.17
N LYS A 81 18.40 -2.30 -1.28
CA LYS A 81 17.80 -3.02 -2.41
C LYS A 81 16.39 -2.55 -2.81
N GLN A 82 15.59 -2.04 -1.85
CA GLN A 82 14.23 -1.56 -2.07
C GLN A 82 14.16 -0.08 -2.50
N LYS A 83 15.32 0.57 -2.62
CA LYS A 83 15.48 1.94 -3.09
C LYS A 83 14.63 2.94 -2.28
N PRO A 84 14.87 3.04 -0.95
CA PRO A 84 14.12 3.94 -0.07
C PRO A 84 14.24 5.40 -0.53
N ASP A 85 13.21 6.20 -0.27
CA ASP A 85 13.20 7.61 -0.64
C ASP A 85 14.24 8.43 0.17
N MET A 86 14.64 7.93 1.36
CA MET A 86 15.79 8.40 2.14
C MET A 86 16.48 7.26 2.88
N LEU A 87 17.80 7.29 2.99
CA LEU A 87 18.59 6.37 3.79
C LEU A 87 19.58 7.15 4.67
N ILE A 88 19.64 6.87 5.96
CA ILE A 88 20.67 7.37 6.88
C ILE A 88 21.52 6.19 7.32
N LEU A 89 22.82 6.28 7.09
CA LEU A 89 23.81 5.30 7.50
C LEU A 89 24.32 5.58 8.91
N ASP A 90 24.89 4.59 9.58
CA ASP A 90 25.48 4.70 10.93
C ASP A 90 26.68 5.67 11.03
N ASN A 91 27.32 5.98 9.90
CA ASN A 91 28.30 7.05 9.78
C ASN A 91 27.68 8.45 9.55
N ASN A 92 26.36 8.58 9.72
CA ASN A 92 25.53 9.77 9.49
C ASN A 92 25.43 10.24 8.03
N PHE A 93 25.96 9.48 7.06
CA PHE A 93 25.80 9.79 5.65
C PHE A 93 24.35 9.58 5.22
N VAL A 94 23.77 10.54 4.50
CA VAL A 94 22.37 10.45 4.05
C VAL A 94 22.31 10.31 2.54
N LEU A 95 21.47 9.40 2.04
CA LEU A 95 21.15 9.25 0.62
C LEU A 95 19.71 9.68 0.40
N LEU A 96 19.49 10.73 -0.38
CA LEU A 96 18.16 11.21 -0.77
C LEU A 96 17.84 10.77 -2.19
N LYS A 97 16.80 9.96 -2.36
CA LYS A 97 16.37 9.57 -3.70
C LYS A 97 15.73 10.76 -4.42
N VAL A 98 16.06 10.95 -5.69
CA VAL A 98 15.34 11.89 -6.56
C VAL A 98 13.99 11.27 -6.93
N LEU A 99 12.93 11.90 -6.43
CA LEU A 99 11.54 11.54 -6.64
C LEU A 99 10.94 12.34 -7.79
N ASN A 100 9.87 11.83 -8.39
CA ASN A 100 9.03 12.58 -9.31
C ASN A 100 7.64 12.70 -8.70
N THR A 101 7.27 13.89 -8.26
CA THR A 101 6.02 14.17 -7.57
C THR A 101 5.32 15.32 -8.28
N ASN A 102 4.06 15.11 -8.69
CA ASN A 102 3.27 16.09 -9.45
C ASN A 102 4.00 16.65 -10.69
N GLY A 103 4.73 15.78 -11.40
CA GLY A 103 5.50 16.12 -12.60
C GLY A 103 6.77 16.95 -12.35
N LYS A 104 7.14 17.20 -11.10
CA LYS A 104 8.37 17.89 -10.69
C LYS A 104 9.35 16.90 -10.07
N LYS A 105 10.64 17.07 -10.37
CA LYS A 105 11.70 16.34 -9.68
C LYS A 105 11.91 16.95 -8.30
N THR A 106 11.98 16.13 -7.27
CA THR A 106 12.22 16.60 -5.91
C THR A 106 12.90 15.51 -5.07
N VAL A 107 13.00 15.73 -3.77
CA VAL A 107 13.38 14.74 -2.76
C VAL A 107 12.26 14.65 -1.72
N ILE A 108 12.35 13.70 -0.81
CA ILE A 108 11.40 13.55 0.30
C ILE A 108 11.14 14.87 1.03
N ASN A 109 9.87 15.19 1.31
CA ASN A 109 9.48 16.39 2.05
C ASN A 109 9.03 15.99 3.46
N LEU A 110 9.90 16.18 4.45
CA LEU A 110 9.65 15.79 5.84
C LEU A 110 9.18 17.00 6.67
N ASN A 111 8.17 16.80 7.53
CA ASN A 111 7.74 17.82 8.49
C ASN A 111 8.82 18.09 9.57
N ASP A 112 9.55 17.06 10.00
CA ASP A 112 10.61 17.16 11.02
C ASP A 112 11.85 16.38 10.56
N PRO A 113 12.69 16.93 9.65
CA PRO A 113 13.82 16.20 9.09
C PRO A 113 14.82 15.73 10.18
N PRO A 114 15.45 14.55 10.07
CA PRO A 114 16.45 14.10 11.05
C PRO A 114 17.68 15.02 11.15
N GLU A 115 18.32 15.09 12.32
CA GLU A 115 19.47 15.98 12.58
C GLU A 115 20.64 15.72 11.62
N GLU A 116 20.88 14.46 11.25
CA GLU A 116 21.93 14.06 10.31
C GLU A 116 21.69 14.66 8.92
N LEU A 117 20.42 14.77 8.52
CA LEU A 117 20.03 15.41 7.28
C LEU A 117 20.11 16.93 7.40
N GLN A 118 19.59 17.52 8.49
CA GLN A 118 19.58 18.97 8.68
C GLN A 118 20.99 19.58 8.79
N SER A 119 21.93 18.84 9.40
CA SER A 119 23.31 19.31 9.63
C SER A 119 24.26 19.04 8.47
N GLY A 120 23.85 18.22 7.50
CA GLY A 120 24.69 17.85 6.36
C GLY A 120 24.58 18.82 5.17
N LEU A 121 25.45 18.64 4.19
CA LEU A 121 25.48 19.41 2.94
C LEU A 121 25.58 18.51 1.72
N LEU A 122 24.90 18.89 0.64
CA LEU A 122 25.15 18.33 -0.69
C LEU A 122 26.60 18.66 -1.13
N PRO A 123 27.22 17.85 -2.02
CA PRO A 123 28.48 18.22 -2.64
C PRO A 123 28.32 19.56 -3.37
N GLN A 124 29.18 20.52 -3.08
CA GLN A 124 29.03 21.90 -3.59
C GLN A 124 29.27 22.02 -5.10
N ASP A 125 29.84 20.98 -5.70
CA ASP A 125 30.10 20.84 -7.13
C ASP A 125 29.11 19.91 -7.86
N ILE A 126 28.05 19.44 -7.18
CA ILE A 126 27.06 18.53 -7.77
C ILE A 126 26.24 19.18 -8.89
N LEU A 127 26.13 18.49 -10.04
CA LEU A 127 25.20 18.89 -11.10
C LEU A 127 23.85 18.20 -10.91
N LEU A 128 22.89 18.98 -10.41
CA LEU A 128 21.53 18.55 -10.14
C LEU A 128 20.72 18.34 -11.45
N PRO A 129 19.78 17.39 -11.47
CA PRO A 129 18.91 17.19 -12.63
C PRO A 129 18.06 18.44 -12.90
N LYS A 130 17.88 18.78 -14.18
CA LYS A 130 17.05 19.92 -14.60
C LYS A 130 15.65 19.85 -14.00
N GLY A 131 15.19 20.98 -13.45
CA GLY A 131 13.86 21.13 -12.85
C GLY A 131 13.71 20.49 -11.46
N LEU A 132 14.82 20.08 -10.82
CA LEU A 132 14.80 19.67 -9.42
C LEU A 132 14.45 20.86 -8.53
N VAL A 133 13.53 20.64 -7.60
CA VAL A 133 13.21 21.56 -6.51
C VAL A 133 13.47 20.87 -5.16
N ILE A 134 14.04 21.59 -4.22
CA ILE A 134 14.28 21.10 -2.84
C ILE A 134 13.15 21.61 -1.93
N PRO A 135 12.58 20.76 -1.06
CA PRO A 135 11.59 21.20 -0.07
C PRO A 135 12.16 22.29 0.84
N GLU A 136 11.35 23.29 1.21
CA GLU A 136 11.79 24.37 2.10
C GLU A 136 12.35 23.86 3.44
N THR A 137 11.79 22.76 3.96
CA THR A 137 12.26 22.09 5.18
C THR A 137 13.69 21.56 5.08
N LEU A 138 14.18 21.33 3.86
CA LEU A 138 15.54 20.85 3.57
C LEU A 138 16.45 21.94 2.99
N LYS A 139 16.04 23.21 3.00
CA LYS A 139 16.86 24.31 2.45
C LYS A 139 18.29 24.35 3.00
N GLY A 140 18.50 23.93 4.25
CA GLY A 140 19.80 23.92 4.90
C GLY A 140 20.87 23.07 4.20
N ILE A 141 20.48 22.00 3.48
CA ILE A 141 21.43 21.06 2.87
C ILE A 141 22.06 21.60 1.58
N ILE A 142 21.53 22.69 1.03
CA ILE A 142 21.87 23.20 -0.30
C ILE A 142 23.25 23.84 -0.31
N GLY A 143 23.62 24.59 0.74
CA GLY A 143 24.83 25.41 0.72
C GLY A 143 24.77 26.46 -0.39
N ASP A 144 25.82 26.50 -1.22
CA ASP A 144 26.00 27.48 -2.31
C ASP A 144 25.49 26.99 -3.68
N ILE A 145 24.81 25.83 -3.73
CA ILE A 145 24.31 25.24 -4.97
C ILE A 145 23.10 26.03 -5.49
N ASP A 146 23.08 26.33 -6.80
CA ASP A 146 21.94 26.96 -7.46
C ASP A 146 20.81 25.94 -7.69
N VAL A 147 19.81 25.94 -6.81
CA VAL A 147 18.60 25.12 -6.92
C VAL A 147 17.39 25.84 -6.33
N MET A 148 16.24 25.63 -6.95
CA MET A 148 14.98 26.19 -6.48
C MET A 148 14.51 25.51 -5.19
N VAL A 149 13.95 26.31 -4.27
CA VAL A 149 13.32 25.85 -3.03
C VAL A 149 11.84 26.14 -3.07
N THR A 150 11.01 25.21 -2.61
CA THR A 150 9.55 25.41 -2.56
C THR A 150 8.91 24.66 -1.40
N GLN A 151 7.79 25.17 -0.90
CA GLN A 151 6.93 24.44 0.05
C GLN A 151 6.11 23.34 -0.65
N ASP A 152 5.88 23.51 -1.95
CA ASP A 152 5.00 22.70 -2.78
C ASP A 152 5.81 21.74 -3.66
N THR A 153 6.48 20.79 -3.01
CA THR A 153 7.14 19.64 -3.66
C THR A 153 6.22 18.41 -3.68
N GLY A 154 4.94 18.57 -3.37
CA GLY A 154 4.04 17.50 -2.98
C GLY A 154 4.00 17.31 -1.46
N LEU A 155 3.51 16.16 -1.02
CA LEU A 155 3.13 15.93 0.37
C LEU A 155 4.25 16.05 1.38
N ARG A 156 3.91 16.70 2.50
CA ARG A 156 4.71 16.67 3.71
C ARG A 156 4.43 15.39 4.49
N ILE A 157 5.44 14.56 4.59
CA ILE A 157 5.42 13.35 5.39
C ILE A 157 5.53 13.73 6.85
N ASN A 158 4.54 13.34 7.65
CA ASN A 158 4.60 13.48 9.10
C ASN A 158 5.37 12.30 9.69
N ASN A 159 6.69 12.46 9.81
CA ASN A 159 7.57 11.48 10.44
C ASN A 159 7.64 11.63 11.97
N LYS A 160 6.73 12.40 12.60
CA LYS A 160 6.66 12.46 14.06
C LYS A 160 6.31 11.08 14.59
N ARG A 161 7.32 10.47 15.20
CA ARG A 161 7.24 9.23 15.97
C ARG A 161 6.03 9.28 16.90
N TYR A 162 5.01 8.47 16.63
CA TYR A 162 4.06 8.11 17.68
C TYR A 162 4.87 7.34 18.73
N LYS A 163 5.35 8.03 19.77
CA LYS A 163 5.97 7.40 20.97
C LYS A 163 4.94 6.59 21.79
N GLY A 164 3.82 6.20 21.18
CA GLY A 164 2.55 5.92 21.85
C GLY A 164 1.95 4.54 21.55
N LYS A 165 2.76 3.51 21.30
CA LYS A 165 2.42 2.12 21.66
C LYS A 165 3.68 1.28 21.44
N LYS A 166 4.11 0.55 22.46
CA LYS A 166 5.13 -0.48 22.25
C LYS A 166 4.49 -1.49 21.30
N LEU A 167 5.09 -1.74 20.14
CA LEU A 167 4.65 -2.83 19.25
C LEU A 167 4.63 -4.11 20.07
N THR A 168 3.44 -4.65 20.35
CA THR A 168 3.29 -5.87 21.15
C THR A 168 3.22 -7.06 20.20
N THR A 169 4.03 -8.07 20.48
CA THR A 169 3.84 -9.42 19.94
C THR A 169 3.41 -10.29 21.12
N PRO A 170 2.12 -10.66 21.25
CA PRO A 170 1.03 -10.55 20.28
C PRO A 170 0.39 -9.15 20.16
N VAL A 171 -0.18 -8.85 18.99
CA VAL A 171 -0.96 -7.63 18.73
C VAL A 171 -2.31 -7.79 19.42
N GLU A 172 -2.56 -6.98 20.45
CA GLU A 172 -3.71 -7.12 21.37
C GLU A 172 -5.07 -7.22 20.63
N PRO A 173 -5.40 -6.39 19.62
CA PRO A 173 -6.67 -6.54 18.91
C PRO A 173 -6.80 -7.81 18.06
N LEU A 174 -5.74 -8.59 17.88
CA LEU A 174 -5.83 -9.92 17.27
C LEU A 174 -5.96 -11.03 18.32
N ASP A 175 -5.72 -10.74 19.59
CA ASP A 175 -5.81 -11.77 20.63
C ASP A 175 -7.23 -12.34 20.71
N GLY A 176 -7.31 -13.66 20.89
CA GLY A 176 -8.58 -14.36 20.89
C GLY A 176 -9.34 -14.33 19.56
N LYS A 177 -8.72 -14.04 18.40
CA LYS A 177 -9.37 -14.16 17.09
C LYS A 177 -9.03 -15.47 16.35
N SER A 178 -9.91 -15.87 15.45
CA SER A 178 -9.77 -16.98 14.51
C SER A 178 -9.75 -16.46 13.06
N PHE A 179 -8.97 -17.13 12.22
CA PHE A 179 -8.90 -16.93 10.78
C PHE A 179 -9.56 -18.10 10.08
N TYR A 180 -10.61 -17.82 9.31
CA TYR A 180 -11.26 -18.75 8.39
C TYR A 180 -10.67 -18.50 7.02
N VAL A 181 -9.86 -19.44 6.53
CA VAL A 181 -9.03 -19.27 5.34
C VAL A 181 -9.48 -20.24 4.24
N SER A 182 -9.74 -19.71 3.06
CA SER A 182 -9.92 -20.50 1.84
C SER A 182 -8.73 -20.30 0.91
N SER A 183 -8.24 -21.43 0.39
CA SER A 183 -7.13 -21.48 -0.58
C SER A 183 -7.59 -21.23 -2.02
N GLY A 184 -8.89 -21.39 -2.30
CA GLY A 184 -9.46 -21.33 -3.65
C GLY A 184 -9.05 -22.48 -4.57
N VAL A 185 -8.33 -23.49 -4.08
CA VAL A 185 -7.92 -24.67 -4.85
C VAL A 185 -8.52 -25.98 -4.30
N ASN A 186 -9.01 -25.95 -3.07
CA ASN A 186 -9.73 -27.05 -2.45
C ASN A 186 -11.06 -26.55 -1.84
N LYS A 187 -11.82 -27.49 -1.29
CA LYS A 187 -13.17 -27.25 -0.77
C LYS A 187 -13.19 -26.93 0.73
N ASN A 188 -12.04 -26.84 1.38
CA ASN A 188 -11.97 -26.76 2.83
C ASN A 188 -11.72 -25.32 3.28
N ILE A 189 -12.42 -24.92 4.33
CA ILE A 189 -12.11 -23.70 5.09
C ILE A 189 -11.15 -24.12 6.20
N GLN A 190 -9.90 -23.65 6.15
CA GLN A 190 -8.92 -23.89 7.21
C GLN A 190 -9.20 -22.92 8.36
N VAL A 191 -9.24 -23.43 9.59
CA VAL A 191 -9.44 -22.60 10.79
C VAL A 191 -8.12 -22.52 11.55
N ILE A 192 -7.62 -21.30 11.71
CA ILE A 192 -6.34 -21.00 12.34
C ILE A 192 -6.60 -20.00 13.45
N HIS A 193 -6.03 -20.21 14.63
CA HIS A 193 -6.15 -19.21 15.69
C HIS A 193 -5.02 -18.19 15.62
N THR A 194 -5.27 -17.00 16.15
CA THR A 194 -4.24 -15.97 16.20
C THR A 194 -3.03 -16.48 16.99
N ASN A 195 -1.82 -16.14 16.52
CA ASN A 195 -0.53 -16.52 17.09
C ASN A 195 -0.16 -17.99 16.87
N THR A 196 -0.96 -18.76 16.12
CA THR A 196 -0.55 -20.04 15.56
C THR A 196 -0.30 -19.91 14.06
N GLN A 197 0.58 -20.76 13.54
CA GLN A 197 0.90 -20.80 12.11
C GLN A 197 0.09 -21.88 11.39
N THR A 198 -0.12 -23.03 12.03
CA THR A 198 -0.80 -24.20 11.46
C THR A 198 -2.31 -24.14 11.70
N PRO A 199 -3.13 -24.60 10.74
CA PRO A 199 -4.54 -24.87 10.99
C PRO A 199 -4.75 -25.84 12.13
N GLU A 200 -5.73 -25.55 12.99
CA GLU A 200 -6.15 -26.48 14.04
C GLU A 200 -7.06 -27.56 13.44
N TYR A 201 -7.96 -27.16 12.54
CA TYR A 201 -8.87 -28.05 11.83
C TYR A 201 -9.39 -27.38 10.55
N SER A 202 -10.25 -28.09 9.81
CA SER A 202 -10.88 -27.57 8.61
C SER A 202 -12.36 -27.89 8.54
N LEU A 203 -13.17 -26.93 8.08
CA LEU A 203 -14.58 -27.12 7.76
C LEU A 203 -14.70 -27.55 6.30
N ALA A 204 -15.14 -28.79 6.07
CA ALA A 204 -15.35 -29.32 4.73
C ALA A 204 -16.56 -28.67 4.06
N GLN A 205 -16.42 -28.26 2.80
CA GLN A 205 -17.51 -27.78 1.95
C GLN A 205 -17.73 -28.72 0.77
N GLU A 206 -18.87 -28.58 0.09
CA GLU A 206 -19.21 -29.42 -1.07
C GLU A 206 -18.42 -29.01 -2.32
N HIS A 207 -18.02 -27.74 -2.41
CA HIS A 207 -17.48 -27.12 -3.62
C HIS A 207 -16.30 -26.17 -3.32
N ILE A 208 -15.57 -25.78 -4.35
CA ILE A 208 -14.42 -24.86 -4.22
C ILE A 208 -14.95 -23.45 -3.93
N ILE A 209 -14.44 -22.86 -2.86
CA ILE A 209 -14.92 -21.58 -2.31
C ILE A 209 -14.48 -20.42 -3.19
N ASN A 210 -15.44 -19.56 -3.58
CA ASN A 210 -15.21 -18.35 -4.34
C ASN A 210 -15.12 -17.09 -3.47
N ASP A 211 -15.95 -16.91 -2.45
CA ASP A 211 -15.82 -15.79 -1.51
C ASP A 211 -16.32 -16.18 -0.13
N MET A 212 -15.85 -15.44 0.89
CA MET A 212 -16.28 -15.62 2.27
C MET A 212 -16.43 -14.27 2.98
N LYS A 213 -17.49 -14.13 3.78
CA LYS A 213 -17.72 -12.97 4.66
C LYS A 213 -18.33 -13.39 5.99
N ALA A 214 -17.85 -12.80 7.08
CA ALA A 214 -18.48 -12.95 8.38
C ALA A 214 -19.52 -11.86 8.60
N TYR A 215 -20.51 -12.17 9.45
CA TYR A 215 -21.46 -11.22 9.98
C TYR A 215 -21.58 -11.42 11.49
N ASN A 216 -21.44 -10.33 12.25
CA ASN A 216 -21.56 -10.28 13.71
C ASN A 216 -20.71 -11.30 14.49
N ASN A 217 -19.59 -11.79 13.94
CA ASN A 217 -18.83 -12.92 14.52
C ASN A 217 -19.65 -14.19 14.79
N GLU A 218 -20.84 -14.32 14.21
CA GLU A 218 -21.78 -15.42 14.45
C GLU A 218 -21.95 -16.29 13.20
N PHE A 219 -21.90 -15.69 12.01
CA PHE A 219 -22.20 -16.38 10.77
C PHE A 219 -21.08 -16.19 9.75
N LEU A 220 -20.78 -17.24 9.00
CA LEU A 220 -19.90 -17.21 7.84
C LEU A 220 -20.70 -17.53 6.57
N PHE A 221 -20.72 -16.57 5.65
CA PHE A 221 -21.33 -16.69 4.33
C PHE A 221 -20.30 -17.15 3.33
N VAL A 222 -20.63 -18.17 2.53
CA VAL A 222 -19.69 -18.84 1.63
C VAL A 222 -20.33 -19.03 0.25
N THR A 223 -19.73 -18.43 -0.78
CA THR A 223 -20.08 -18.70 -2.19
C THR A 223 -19.06 -19.65 -2.83
N TYR A 224 -19.43 -20.26 -3.94
CA TYR A 224 -18.62 -21.29 -4.61
C TYR A 224 -18.44 -21.00 -6.10
N PHE A 225 -17.32 -21.45 -6.67
CA PHE A 225 -17.10 -21.37 -8.12
C PHE A 225 -18.06 -22.29 -8.85
N ASP A 226 -18.74 -21.78 -9.89
CA ASP A 226 -19.62 -22.54 -10.79
C ASP A 226 -20.88 -23.17 -10.16
N TYR A 227 -21.18 -22.90 -8.88
CA TYR A 227 -22.38 -23.39 -8.21
C TYR A 227 -23.34 -22.26 -7.84
N LYS A 228 -24.64 -22.54 -7.93
CA LYS A 228 -25.72 -21.55 -7.72
C LYS A 228 -26.18 -21.46 -6.27
N THR A 229 -25.29 -21.72 -5.33
CA THR A 229 -25.60 -21.83 -3.92
C THR A 229 -24.67 -20.97 -3.08
N MET A 230 -25.18 -20.49 -1.96
CA MET A 230 -24.40 -19.89 -0.89
C MET A 230 -24.74 -20.60 0.41
N ASN A 231 -23.73 -21.00 1.16
CA ASN A 231 -23.93 -21.57 2.49
C ASN A 231 -23.75 -20.52 3.57
N ILE A 232 -24.55 -20.67 4.63
CA ILE A 232 -24.45 -19.91 5.87
C ILE A 232 -24.06 -20.91 6.96
N ILE A 233 -22.89 -20.68 7.54
CA ILE A 233 -22.30 -21.51 8.57
C ILE A 233 -22.44 -20.78 9.91
N SER A 234 -22.99 -21.45 10.92
CA SER A 234 -22.92 -21.00 12.32
C SER A 234 -21.47 -21.11 12.78
N LEU A 235 -20.85 -20.02 13.23
CA LEU A 235 -19.51 -20.03 13.80
C LEU A 235 -19.48 -20.61 15.22
N MET A 236 -20.63 -20.67 15.89
CA MET A 236 -20.77 -21.31 17.20
C MET A 236 -20.79 -22.83 17.10
N ASP A 237 -21.53 -23.37 16.13
CA ASP A 237 -21.70 -24.82 15.96
C ASP A 237 -20.78 -25.40 14.88
N GLU A 238 -20.15 -24.52 14.09
CA GLU A 238 -19.31 -24.81 12.92
C GLU A 238 -19.99 -25.70 11.88
N LYS A 239 -21.30 -25.51 11.72
CA LYS A 239 -22.16 -26.27 10.83
C LYS A 239 -22.86 -25.37 9.84
N ILE A 240 -23.10 -25.89 8.64
CA ILE A 240 -23.99 -25.27 7.67
C ILE A 240 -25.40 -25.31 8.26
N ILE A 241 -25.95 -24.14 8.58
CA ILE A 241 -27.29 -23.99 9.15
C ILE A 241 -28.33 -23.61 8.09
N LYS A 242 -27.87 -23.10 6.94
CA LYS A 242 -28.73 -22.74 5.82
C LYS A 242 -27.97 -22.77 4.50
N GLN A 243 -28.61 -23.32 3.48
CA GLN A 243 -28.19 -23.21 2.09
C GLN A 243 -29.20 -22.32 1.36
N VAL A 244 -28.69 -21.31 0.68
CA VAL A 244 -29.47 -20.36 -0.12
C VAL A 244 -29.25 -20.69 -1.60
N ASN A 245 -30.32 -20.97 -2.32
CA ASN A 245 -30.28 -21.24 -3.75
C ASN A 245 -30.53 -19.95 -4.55
N PHE A 246 -29.79 -19.79 -5.65
CA PHE A 246 -29.91 -18.66 -6.58
C PHE A 246 -30.25 -19.16 -7.99
N GLU A 247 -30.77 -18.28 -8.84
CA GLU A 247 -31.03 -18.61 -10.25
C GLU A 247 -29.74 -18.79 -11.06
N THR A 248 -28.68 -18.10 -10.63
CA THR A 248 -27.36 -18.01 -11.27
C THR A 248 -26.26 -18.04 -10.22
N VAL A 249 -25.00 -18.16 -10.64
CA VAL A 249 -23.86 -18.30 -9.72
C VAL A 249 -23.70 -17.00 -8.90
N PRO A 250 -23.82 -17.06 -7.55
CA PRO A 250 -23.45 -15.95 -6.68
C PRO A 250 -21.92 -15.87 -6.57
N GLU A 251 -21.36 -14.69 -6.73
CA GLU A 251 -19.91 -14.49 -6.79
C GLU A 251 -19.37 -13.79 -5.54
N GLN A 252 -19.30 -12.46 -5.55
CA GLN A 252 -18.73 -11.65 -4.46
C GLN A 252 -19.80 -11.27 -3.43
N ILE A 253 -19.44 -11.30 -2.15
CA ILE A 253 -20.30 -10.86 -1.04
C ILE A 253 -19.75 -9.54 -0.46
N ILE A 254 -20.61 -8.53 -0.34
CA ILE A 254 -20.34 -7.33 0.45
C ILE A 254 -21.43 -7.16 1.49
N ILE A 255 -21.05 -6.84 2.72
CA ILE A 255 -21.97 -6.65 3.84
C ILE A 255 -21.99 -5.17 4.22
N ASP A 256 -23.20 -4.63 4.31
CA ASP A 256 -23.53 -3.37 4.98
C ASP A 256 -24.06 -3.73 6.38
N ASN A 257 -23.19 -3.59 7.38
CA ASN A 257 -23.51 -3.92 8.77
C ASN A 257 -24.57 -2.97 9.36
N ASP A 258 -24.53 -1.69 8.98
CA ASP A 258 -25.44 -0.67 9.49
C ASP A 258 -26.88 -0.92 9.02
N LYS A 259 -27.04 -1.28 7.73
CA LYS A 259 -28.34 -1.60 7.14
C LYS A 259 -28.75 -3.06 7.31
N LYS A 260 -27.88 -3.91 7.85
CA LYS A 260 -28.06 -5.36 8.01
C LYS A 260 -28.42 -6.04 6.67
N ILE A 261 -27.70 -5.69 5.61
CA ILE A 261 -27.89 -6.19 4.25
C ILE A 261 -26.59 -6.77 3.72
N ALA A 262 -26.68 -7.90 3.00
CA ALA A 262 -25.62 -8.37 2.14
C ALA A 262 -26.00 -8.16 0.67
N TYR A 263 -25.05 -7.66 -0.11
CA TYR A 263 -25.10 -7.56 -1.56
C TYR A 263 -24.27 -8.68 -2.16
N ILE A 264 -24.91 -9.52 -2.98
CA ILE A 264 -24.28 -10.68 -3.62
C ILE A 264 -24.32 -10.50 -5.13
N THR A 265 -23.16 -10.39 -5.77
CA THR A 265 -23.09 -10.21 -7.21
C THR A 265 -23.41 -11.51 -7.95
N SER A 266 -24.00 -11.39 -9.14
CA SER A 266 -24.13 -12.49 -10.08
C SER A 266 -23.89 -11.98 -11.49
N SER A 267 -22.63 -12.07 -11.92
CA SER A 267 -22.12 -11.48 -13.15
C SER A 267 -22.78 -12.08 -14.39
N SER A 268 -22.99 -13.39 -14.39
CA SER A 268 -23.63 -14.12 -15.50
C SER A 268 -25.09 -13.69 -15.78
N ASN A 269 -25.77 -13.08 -14.82
CA ASN A 269 -27.17 -12.64 -14.92
C ASN A 269 -27.33 -11.12 -14.86
N SER A 270 -26.22 -10.38 -14.94
CA SER A 270 -26.17 -8.91 -14.80
C SER A 270 -27.04 -8.45 -13.63
N SER A 271 -26.81 -9.03 -12.45
CA SER A 271 -27.65 -8.74 -11.28
C SER A 271 -26.89 -8.72 -9.97
N ILE A 272 -27.46 -8.01 -9.00
CA ILE A 272 -27.02 -7.99 -7.60
C ILE A 272 -28.20 -8.41 -6.74
N TYR A 273 -28.02 -9.44 -5.93
CA TYR A 273 -29.00 -9.91 -4.98
C TYR A 273 -28.86 -9.14 -3.67
N ILE A 274 -29.97 -8.63 -3.16
CA ILE A 274 -30.09 -8.03 -1.82
C ILE A 274 -30.60 -9.10 -0.87
N PHE A 275 -29.77 -9.44 0.10
CA PHE A 275 -30.04 -10.45 1.11
C PHE A 275 -30.17 -9.81 2.49
N SER A 276 -31.23 -10.14 3.21
CA SER A 276 -31.44 -9.63 4.56
C SER A 276 -30.64 -10.43 5.56
N LEU A 277 -29.77 -9.77 6.32
CA LEU A 277 -29.00 -10.43 7.39
C LEU A 277 -29.84 -10.68 8.65
N GLU A 278 -30.92 -9.92 8.84
CA GLU A 278 -31.85 -10.12 9.96
C GLU A 278 -32.73 -11.36 9.82
N THR A 279 -33.34 -11.57 8.65
CA THR A 279 -34.23 -12.70 8.37
C THR A 279 -33.52 -13.86 7.68
N MET A 280 -32.25 -13.68 7.32
CA MET A 280 -31.46 -14.62 6.53
C MET A 280 -32.15 -15.04 5.22
N THR A 281 -32.82 -14.12 4.53
CA THR A 281 -33.59 -14.41 3.30
C THR A 281 -33.24 -13.45 2.16
N LEU A 282 -33.39 -13.94 0.92
CA LEU A 282 -33.28 -13.10 -0.27
C LEU A 282 -34.47 -12.14 -0.34
N LYS A 283 -34.20 -10.83 -0.40
CA LYS A 283 -35.23 -9.78 -0.45
C LYS A 283 -35.55 -9.35 -1.86
N LYS A 284 -34.51 -9.11 -2.67
CA LYS A 284 -34.65 -8.48 -3.98
C LYS A 284 -33.51 -8.90 -4.90
N GLN A 285 -33.78 -8.94 -6.19
CA GLN A 285 -32.75 -8.97 -7.23
C GLN A 285 -32.78 -7.64 -7.97
N LEU A 286 -31.65 -6.95 -8.00
CA LEU A 286 -31.43 -5.75 -8.80
C LEU A 286 -30.88 -6.16 -10.15
N LYS A 287 -31.51 -5.71 -11.24
CA LYS A 287 -30.90 -5.79 -12.57
C LYS A 287 -29.97 -4.61 -12.77
N ILE A 288 -28.80 -4.90 -13.33
CA ILE A 288 -27.73 -3.94 -13.59
C ILE A 288 -27.27 -4.08 -15.04
N ASN A 289 -26.37 -3.19 -15.47
CA ASN A 289 -25.81 -3.23 -16.81
C ASN A 289 -24.48 -3.99 -16.81
N GLY A 290 -24.31 -4.91 -17.74
CA GLY A 290 -23.05 -5.65 -17.92
C GLY A 290 -22.75 -6.67 -16.81
N MET A 291 -21.55 -7.27 -16.90
CA MET A 291 -21.10 -8.32 -15.99
C MET A 291 -20.30 -7.70 -14.83
N CYS A 292 -20.90 -7.67 -13.64
CA CYS A 292 -20.35 -6.99 -12.46
C CYS A 292 -19.06 -7.61 -11.92
N GLU A 293 -17.93 -6.95 -12.14
CA GLU A 293 -16.66 -7.25 -11.50
C GLU A 293 -16.16 -6.10 -10.63
N LYS A 294 -15.20 -6.40 -9.74
CA LYS A 294 -14.51 -5.40 -8.88
C LYS A 294 -15.49 -4.57 -8.05
N PHE A 295 -16.57 -5.21 -7.62
CA PHE A 295 -17.66 -4.61 -6.90
C PHE A 295 -17.20 -4.06 -5.54
N THR A 296 -17.69 -2.88 -5.18
CA THR A 296 -17.41 -2.21 -3.91
C THR A 296 -18.65 -1.45 -3.42
N LEU A 297 -18.71 -1.21 -2.11
CA LEU A 297 -19.73 -0.40 -1.44
C LEU A 297 -19.01 0.80 -0.81
N SER A 298 -19.60 1.99 -0.92
CA SER A 298 -19.12 3.19 -0.23
C SER A 298 -19.23 3.03 1.30
N GLN A 299 -18.35 3.68 2.06
CA GLN A 299 -18.34 3.54 3.53
C GLN A 299 -19.67 3.97 4.20
N ASP A 300 -20.37 4.95 3.61
CA ASP A 300 -21.68 5.42 4.04
C ASP A 300 -22.85 4.50 3.59
N GLY A 301 -22.55 3.44 2.85
CA GLY A 301 -23.52 2.51 2.29
C GLY A 301 -24.48 3.13 1.27
N THR A 302 -24.21 4.33 0.74
CA THR A 302 -25.14 5.02 -0.19
C THR A 302 -24.93 4.60 -1.65
N LYS A 303 -23.75 4.10 -2.00
CA LYS A 303 -23.37 3.81 -3.39
C LYS A 303 -22.69 2.46 -3.52
N MET A 304 -23.05 1.74 -4.57
CA MET A 304 -22.27 0.59 -5.03
C MET A 304 -21.60 0.93 -6.35
N LEU A 305 -20.37 0.47 -6.54
CA LEU A 305 -19.64 0.66 -7.79
C LEU A 305 -19.08 -0.66 -8.31
N TYR A 306 -19.04 -0.80 -9.63
CA TYR A 306 -18.50 -1.99 -10.28
C TYR A 306 -17.99 -1.68 -11.68
N VAL A 307 -17.15 -2.57 -12.20
CA VAL A 307 -16.71 -2.56 -13.60
C VAL A 307 -17.47 -3.64 -14.36
N ASP A 308 -18.01 -3.30 -15.52
CA ASP A 308 -18.49 -4.30 -16.47
C ASP A 308 -17.29 -4.99 -17.13
N ARG A 309 -17.15 -6.30 -16.88
CA ARG A 309 -16.09 -7.14 -17.45
C ARG A 309 -15.98 -7.04 -18.98
N ASN A 310 -17.10 -6.88 -19.68
CA ASN A 310 -17.12 -6.96 -21.14
C ASN A 310 -16.75 -5.64 -21.81
N THR A 311 -17.19 -4.51 -21.24
CA THR A 311 -17.03 -3.18 -21.84
C THR A 311 -15.99 -2.31 -21.14
N ASN A 312 -15.49 -2.74 -19.97
CA ASN A 312 -14.70 -1.93 -19.04
C ASN A 312 -15.41 -0.66 -18.57
N ASN A 313 -16.74 -0.58 -18.72
CA ASN A 313 -17.50 0.55 -18.19
C ASN A 313 -17.57 0.48 -16.67
N LEU A 314 -17.21 1.57 -16.02
CA LEU A 314 -17.42 1.79 -14.60
C LEU A 314 -18.86 2.28 -14.39
N TRP A 315 -19.57 1.62 -13.49
CA TRP A 315 -20.96 1.93 -13.15
C TRP A 315 -21.06 2.24 -11.67
N SER A 316 -22.01 3.11 -11.32
CA SER A 316 -22.45 3.27 -9.94
C SER A 316 -23.95 3.05 -9.81
N ILE A 317 -24.36 2.65 -8.61
CA ILE A 317 -25.73 2.40 -8.21
C ILE A 317 -25.99 3.22 -6.95
N GLU A 318 -26.89 4.20 -7.02
CA GLU A 318 -27.32 5.00 -5.86
C GLU A 318 -28.41 4.26 -5.09
N LEU A 319 -28.08 3.77 -3.90
CA LEU A 319 -28.94 2.91 -3.09
C LEU A 319 -30.12 3.65 -2.44
N ASP A 320 -29.95 4.95 -2.17
CA ASP A 320 -30.94 5.86 -1.62
C ASP A 320 -31.83 6.53 -2.69
N ASN A 321 -31.39 6.54 -3.94
CA ASN A 321 -32.13 7.11 -5.07
C ASN A 321 -32.74 6.03 -5.96
N ASN A 322 -33.56 5.15 -5.36
CA ASN A 322 -34.26 4.08 -6.08
C ASN A 322 -33.36 3.18 -6.95
N TYR A 323 -32.11 2.94 -6.53
CA TYR A 323 -31.13 2.16 -7.29
C TYR A 323 -30.78 2.78 -8.65
N LEU A 324 -30.69 4.10 -8.74
CA LEU A 324 -30.31 4.80 -9.96
C LEU A 324 -28.95 4.30 -10.46
N LEU A 325 -28.93 3.82 -11.71
CA LEU A 325 -27.72 3.41 -12.42
C LEU A 325 -27.10 4.61 -13.14
N LYS A 326 -25.85 4.94 -12.81
CA LYS A 326 -25.04 5.95 -13.53
C LYS A 326 -23.88 5.28 -14.24
N ASN A 327 -23.71 5.58 -15.54
CA ASN A 327 -22.52 5.21 -16.30
C ASN A 327 -21.44 6.25 -16.04
N ILE A 328 -20.32 5.86 -15.44
CA ILE A 328 -19.20 6.76 -15.14
C ILE A 328 -18.27 6.88 -16.35
N GLY A 329 -18.23 5.89 -17.23
CA GLY A 329 -17.38 5.87 -18.42
C GLY A 329 -16.53 4.61 -18.53
N SER A 330 -15.74 4.50 -19.60
CA SER A 330 -14.91 3.32 -19.87
C SER A 330 -13.49 3.49 -19.34
N PHE A 331 -13.09 2.62 -18.42
CA PHE A 331 -11.77 2.63 -17.78
C PHE A 331 -11.11 1.26 -17.96
N PRO A 332 -10.19 1.09 -18.94
CA PRO A 332 -9.59 -0.20 -19.22
C PRO A 332 -8.63 -0.64 -18.12
N ASN A 333 -8.56 -1.96 -17.88
CA ASN A 333 -7.62 -2.60 -16.95
C ASN A 333 -7.77 -2.17 -15.48
N VAL A 334 -8.99 -1.88 -15.01
CA VAL A 334 -9.26 -1.63 -13.58
C VAL A 334 -9.10 -2.92 -12.77
N SER A 335 -8.23 -2.90 -11.76
CA SER A 335 -8.02 -4.02 -10.83
C SER A 335 -8.83 -3.89 -9.53
N LYS A 336 -9.13 -2.67 -9.08
CA LYS A 336 -9.97 -2.40 -7.89
C LYS A 336 -10.55 -0.99 -7.97
N ILE A 337 -11.69 -0.79 -7.30
CA ILE A 337 -12.37 0.49 -7.13
C ILE A 337 -12.49 0.81 -5.63
N ALA A 338 -12.39 2.09 -5.28
CA ALA A 338 -12.78 2.62 -3.99
C ALA A 338 -13.53 3.96 -4.18
N TYR A 339 -14.29 4.38 -3.17
CA TYR A 339 -15.06 5.63 -3.19
C TYR A 339 -14.93 6.34 -1.84
N ALA A 340 -14.51 7.60 -1.87
CA ALA A 340 -14.44 8.50 -0.72
C ALA A 340 -14.58 9.96 -1.18
N ASN A 341 -15.14 10.80 -0.33
CA ASN A 341 -15.13 12.26 -0.49
C ASN A 341 -15.64 12.74 -1.88
N GLY A 342 -16.68 12.09 -2.41
CA GLY A 342 -17.23 12.42 -3.72
C GLY A 342 -16.36 12.00 -4.91
N LYS A 343 -15.30 11.23 -4.68
CA LYS A 343 -14.35 10.78 -5.70
C LYS A 343 -14.34 9.26 -5.83
N ILE A 344 -14.15 8.79 -7.05
CA ILE A 344 -13.91 7.38 -7.35
C ILE A 344 -12.42 7.19 -7.61
N TYR A 345 -11.83 6.27 -6.88
CA TYR A 345 -10.43 5.86 -7.04
C TYR A 345 -10.41 4.52 -7.77
N THR A 346 -9.71 4.46 -8.89
CA THR A 346 -9.50 3.21 -9.63
C THR A 346 -8.02 2.94 -9.79
N ILE A 347 -7.61 1.69 -9.58
CA ILE A 347 -6.23 1.28 -9.83
C ILE A 347 -6.13 0.37 -11.04
N SER A 348 -5.00 0.46 -11.75
CA SER A 348 -4.69 -0.42 -12.88
C SER A 348 -3.42 -1.22 -12.62
N ARG A 349 -3.60 -2.53 -12.43
CA ARG A 349 -2.51 -3.46 -12.11
C ARG A 349 -1.41 -3.50 -13.17
N THR A 350 -1.75 -3.46 -14.45
CA THR A 350 -0.76 -3.59 -15.54
C THR A 350 -0.10 -2.28 -15.90
N LYS A 351 -0.71 -1.15 -15.54
CA LYS A 351 -0.17 0.19 -15.81
C LYS A 351 0.55 0.81 -14.61
N ASN A 352 0.43 0.23 -13.40
CA ASN A 352 0.91 0.79 -12.14
C ASN A 352 0.33 2.17 -11.84
N ARG A 353 -0.98 2.37 -12.07
CA ARG A 353 -1.60 3.70 -11.97
C ARG A 353 -2.80 3.72 -11.05
N LEU A 354 -3.03 4.89 -10.48
CA LEU A 354 -4.27 5.28 -9.84
C LEU A 354 -4.88 6.45 -10.62
N ALA A 355 -6.18 6.35 -10.91
CA ALA A 355 -6.99 7.39 -11.52
C ALA A 355 -8.09 7.82 -10.55
N ILE A 356 -8.30 9.13 -10.46
CA ILE A 356 -9.28 9.78 -9.57
C ILE A 356 -10.32 10.45 -10.46
N ILE A 357 -11.58 10.10 -10.25
CA ILE A 357 -12.72 10.61 -11.01
C ILE A 357 -13.65 11.35 -10.06
N ASP A 358 -14.08 12.54 -10.43
CA ASP A 358 -15.11 13.27 -9.70
C ASP A 358 -16.47 12.61 -9.95
N TYR A 359 -17.20 12.28 -8.88
CA TYR A 359 -18.47 11.55 -9.00
C TYR A 359 -19.61 12.39 -9.57
N GLU A 360 -19.61 13.70 -9.32
CA GLU A 360 -20.68 14.59 -9.73
C GLU A 360 -20.50 15.01 -11.20
N THR A 361 -19.28 15.37 -11.59
CA THR A 361 -18.99 15.81 -12.96
C THR A 361 -18.63 14.66 -13.90
N LEU A 362 -18.22 13.50 -13.36
CA LEU A 362 -17.72 12.33 -14.08
C LEU A 362 -16.38 12.57 -14.80
N ASP A 363 -15.69 13.66 -14.49
CA ASP A 363 -14.42 14.00 -15.11
C ASP A 363 -13.25 13.29 -14.42
N LEU A 364 -12.23 12.95 -15.21
CA LEU A 364 -10.93 12.52 -14.68
C LEU A 364 -10.23 13.72 -14.03
N VAL A 365 -10.13 13.71 -12.71
CA VAL A 365 -9.47 14.75 -11.90
C VAL A 365 -7.95 14.64 -12.02
N SER A 366 -7.43 13.42 -11.85
CA SER A 366 -5.99 13.15 -11.92
C SER A 366 -5.70 11.69 -12.21
N GLU A 367 -4.55 11.43 -12.85
CA GLU A 367 -3.98 10.09 -13.03
C GLU A 367 -2.48 10.17 -12.78
N PHE A 368 -1.95 9.28 -11.95
CA PHE A 368 -0.51 9.18 -11.69
C PHE A 368 -0.07 7.75 -11.39
N GLU A 369 1.24 7.55 -11.47
CA GLU A 369 1.88 6.27 -11.15
C GLU A 369 1.91 6.05 -9.64
N VAL A 370 1.60 4.82 -9.23
CA VAL A 370 1.64 4.32 -7.85
C VAL A 370 2.54 3.09 -7.81
N CYS A 371 2.60 2.39 -6.67
CA CYS A 371 3.32 1.13 -6.51
C CYS A 371 3.12 0.12 -7.66
N GLU A 372 4.10 -0.73 -7.91
CA GLU A 372 4.05 -1.73 -8.97
C GLU A 372 3.01 -2.83 -8.71
N LYS A 373 2.21 -3.10 -9.75
CA LYS A 373 1.08 -4.04 -9.73
C LYS A 373 0.13 -3.78 -8.56
N PRO A 374 -0.58 -2.64 -8.53
CA PRO A 374 -1.56 -2.37 -7.50
C PRO A 374 -2.73 -3.37 -7.64
N VAL A 375 -3.07 -4.06 -6.56
CA VAL A 375 -4.05 -5.17 -6.56
C VAL A 375 -5.27 -4.95 -5.68
N ASP A 376 -5.17 -4.11 -4.64
CA ASP A 376 -6.27 -3.90 -3.71
C ASP A 376 -6.26 -2.47 -3.15
N LEU A 377 -7.43 -2.04 -2.70
CA LEU A 377 -7.69 -0.72 -2.12
C LEU A 377 -8.51 -0.89 -0.85
N TYR A 378 -8.20 -0.09 0.17
CA TYR A 378 -9.00 0.00 1.38
C TYR A 378 -9.04 1.44 1.87
N ILE A 379 -10.22 1.93 2.25
CA ILE A 379 -10.38 3.28 2.79
C ILE A 379 -10.69 3.15 4.28
N LYS A 380 -9.99 3.95 5.08
CA LYS A 380 -10.28 4.20 6.50
C LYS A 380 -10.16 5.70 6.72
N ASP A 381 -11.26 6.32 7.14
CA ASP A 381 -11.36 7.78 7.27
C ASP A 381 -10.91 8.47 5.96
N ASN A 382 -9.90 9.35 6.00
CA ASN A 382 -9.35 10.04 4.83
C ASN A 382 -8.12 9.35 4.21
N ASP A 383 -7.77 8.14 4.67
CA ASP A 383 -6.63 7.39 4.15
C ASP A 383 -7.10 6.27 3.21
N LEU A 384 -6.60 6.31 1.97
CA LEU A 384 -6.70 5.25 0.98
C LEU A 384 -5.41 4.43 0.96
N TYR A 385 -5.49 3.18 1.41
CA TYR A 385 -4.42 2.19 1.38
C TYR A 385 -4.41 1.50 0.02
N ILE A 386 -3.29 1.58 -0.69
CA ILE A 386 -3.06 1.03 -2.03
C ILE A 386 -2.04 -0.10 -1.91
N LEU A 387 -2.47 -1.34 -2.16
CA LEU A 387 -1.60 -2.51 -2.03
C LEU A 387 -0.84 -2.81 -3.33
N GLY A 388 0.48 -2.64 -3.29
CA GLY A 388 1.40 -2.99 -4.38
C GLY A 388 1.88 -4.43 -4.26
N ALA A 389 1.48 -5.28 -5.20
CA ALA A 389 1.81 -6.70 -5.14
C ALA A 389 3.30 -6.96 -5.46
N GLN A 390 3.88 -6.25 -6.43
CA GLN A 390 5.25 -6.51 -6.88
C GLN A 390 6.29 -5.84 -6.00
N ASP A 391 6.06 -4.58 -5.65
CA ASP A 391 6.94 -3.84 -4.72
C ASP A 391 6.81 -4.33 -3.27
N ASN A 392 5.81 -5.16 -2.99
CA ASN A 392 5.51 -5.70 -1.67
C ASN A 392 5.40 -4.60 -0.60
N LEU A 393 4.61 -3.58 -0.91
CA LEU A 393 4.37 -2.42 -0.05
C LEU A 393 2.90 -1.99 -0.07
N VAL A 394 2.52 -1.16 0.88
CA VAL A 394 1.24 -0.43 0.90
C VAL A 394 1.52 1.06 0.83
N GLU A 395 1.05 1.75 -0.20
CA GLU A 395 1.06 3.22 -0.22
C GLU A 395 -0.19 3.74 0.48
N VAL A 396 -0.07 4.83 1.23
CA VAL A 396 -1.20 5.51 1.85
C VAL A 396 -1.39 6.84 1.16
N LEU A 397 -2.58 7.07 0.62
CA LEU A 397 -2.98 8.31 -0.02
C LEU A 397 -3.98 9.05 0.86
N ASN A 398 -3.76 10.34 1.11
CA ASN A 398 -4.78 11.20 1.71
C ASN A 398 -5.80 11.59 0.64
N THR A 399 -7.08 11.32 0.86
CA THR A 399 -8.17 11.50 -0.12
C THR A 399 -8.73 12.93 -0.19
N GLU A 400 -8.39 13.78 0.79
CA GLU A 400 -8.74 15.21 0.74
C GLU A 400 -7.81 15.95 -0.23
N GLU A 401 -6.51 15.67 -0.11
CA GLU A 401 -5.45 16.32 -0.90
C GLU A 401 -5.05 15.54 -2.17
N ASP A 402 -5.45 14.27 -2.29
CA ASP A 402 -5.16 13.33 -3.39
C ASP A 402 -3.66 13.04 -3.62
N VAL A 403 -2.95 12.76 -2.52
CA VAL A 403 -1.50 12.66 -2.55
C VAL A 403 -1.02 11.54 -1.63
N ILE A 404 0.09 10.87 -2.00
CA ILE A 404 0.69 9.75 -1.24
C ILE A 404 1.48 10.22 -0.01
N THR A 405 0.96 9.97 1.20
CA THR A 405 1.54 10.39 2.48
C THR A 405 2.55 9.40 3.02
N ASP A 406 2.35 8.10 2.80
CA ASP A 406 3.17 7.06 3.40
C ASP A 406 3.36 5.88 2.46
N LYS A 407 4.40 5.09 2.72
CA LYS A 407 4.66 3.83 2.03
C LYS A 407 5.13 2.81 3.06
N LEU A 408 4.54 1.64 3.11
CA LEU A 408 4.76 0.64 4.15
C LEU A 408 5.28 -0.65 3.52
N PHE A 409 6.59 -0.89 3.60
CA PHE A 409 7.20 -2.08 3.01
C PHE A 409 6.93 -3.33 3.86
N LEU A 410 6.22 -4.29 3.28
CA LEU A 410 5.80 -5.51 3.96
C LEU A 410 6.97 -6.45 4.25
N ASN A 411 8.04 -6.39 3.44
CA ASN A 411 9.28 -7.16 3.60
C ASN A 411 9.07 -8.68 3.63
N THR A 412 8.08 -9.17 2.89
CA THR A 412 7.68 -10.59 2.85
C THR A 412 8.23 -11.35 1.65
N ASN A 413 9.00 -10.69 0.77
CA ASN A 413 9.61 -11.27 -0.44
C ASN A 413 8.62 -12.06 -1.33
N ALA A 414 7.35 -11.68 -1.33
CA ALA A 414 6.29 -12.33 -2.09
C ALA A 414 5.25 -11.34 -2.60
N PHE A 415 4.32 -11.84 -3.42
CA PHE A 415 3.21 -11.03 -3.92
C PHE A 415 2.11 -10.93 -2.87
N ALA A 416 1.90 -9.73 -2.35
CA ALA A 416 0.74 -9.40 -1.54
C ALA A 416 -0.53 -9.40 -2.41
N THR A 417 -1.65 -9.83 -1.84
CA THR A 417 -2.86 -10.08 -2.65
C THR A 417 -4.13 -9.40 -2.16
N LYS A 418 -4.26 -9.15 -0.86
CA LYS A 418 -5.52 -8.63 -0.30
C LYS A 418 -5.28 -7.84 0.97
N ILE A 419 -6.04 -6.75 1.13
CA ILE A 419 -6.23 -6.01 2.39
C ILE A 419 -7.51 -6.53 3.04
N THR A 420 -7.43 -6.97 4.29
CA THR A 420 -8.58 -7.43 5.08
C THR A 420 -8.67 -6.59 6.35
N PRO A 421 -9.68 -5.72 6.52
CA PRO A 421 -9.87 -4.99 7.76
C PRO A 421 -10.22 -5.94 8.91
N ILE A 422 -9.73 -5.64 10.10
CA ILE A 422 -10.08 -6.35 11.33
C ILE A 422 -11.20 -5.54 11.99
N GLU A 423 -12.41 -6.12 12.02
CA GLU A 423 -13.60 -5.44 12.55
C GLU A 423 -13.38 -4.95 13.99
N ASN A 424 -13.97 -3.78 14.29
CA ASN A 424 -13.86 -3.08 15.58
C ASN A 424 -12.42 -2.75 16.01
N SER A 425 -11.52 -2.53 15.03
CA SER A 425 -10.16 -2.09 15.28
C SER A 425 -9.65 -1.14 14.21
N ASP A 426 -8.52 -0.49 14.48
CA ASP A 426 -7.77 0.32 13.51
C ASP A 426 -6.64 -0.51 12.90
N LEU A 427 -6.89 -1.80 12.67
CA LEU A 427 -5.93 -2.71 12.07
C LEU A 427 -6.44 -3.25 10.74
N ILE A 428 -5.51 -3.36 9.79
CA ILE A 428 -5.71 -4.10 8.55
C ILE A 428 -4.68 -5.23 8.45
N MET A 429 -5.10 -6.36 7.91
CA MET A 429 -4.24 -7.48 7.59
C MET A 429 -3.95 -7.52 6.09
N ILE A 430 -2.67 -7.68 5.76
CA ILE A 430 -2.20 -7.90 4.41
C ILE A 430 -1.76 -9.35 4.27
N THR A 431 -2.38 -10.08 3.35
CA THR A 431 -2.02 -11.48 3.10
C THR A 431 -1.22 -11.62 1.82
N ASN A 432 -0.22 -12.51 1.85
CA ASN A 432 0.56 -12.89 0.68
C ASN A 432 0.15 -14.28 0.20
N ALA A 433 -0.09 -14.44 -1.10
CA ALA A 433 -0.60 -15.70 -1.65
C ALA A 433 0.41 -16.87 -1.62
N LEU A 434 1.72 -16.60 -1.52
CA LEU A 434 2.75 -17.61 -1.73
C LEU A 434 3.82 -17.70 -0.62
N SER A 435 4.06 -16.64 0.15
CA SER A 435 5.09 -16.69 1.21
C SER A 435 4.64 -17.41 2.47
N GLY A 436 3.34 -17.68 2.63
CA GLY A 436 2.81 -18.15 3.91
C GLY A 436 3.04 -17.12 5.02
N LEU A 437 2.95 -15.82 4.69
CA LEU A 437 3.08 -14.71 5.64
C LEU A 437 1.87 -13.79 5.56
N TYR A 438 1.47 -13.25 6.71
CA TYR A 438 0.61 -12.08 6.81
C TYR A 438 1.31 -10.96 7.56
N SER A 439 1.01 -9.72 7.18
CA SER A 439 1.41 -8.51 7.89
C SER A 439 0.18 -7.82 8.45
N VAL A 440 0.33 -7.14 9.58
CA VAL A 440 -0.71 -6.37 10.25
C VAL A 440 -0.23 -4.92 10.29
N ILE A 441 -1.04 -4.01 9.79
CA ILE A 441 -0.79 -2.58 9.78
C ILE A 441 -1.77 -1.92 10.74
N ASP A 442 -1.27 -1.06 11.61
CA ASP A 442 -2.08 -0.14 12.40
C ASP A 442 -2.31 1.12 11.56
N THR A 443 -3.57 1.42 11.28
CA THR A 443 -3.97 2.50 10.37
C THR A 443 -3.88 3.89 11.01
N ASN A 444 -3.89 3.98 12.34
CA ASN A 444 -3.69 5.26 13.03
C ASN A 444 -2.20 5.62 13.09
N LEU A 445 -1.37 4.61 13.36
CA LEU A 445 0.08 4.77 13.41
C LEU A 445 0.70 4.80 12.01
N LYS A 446 0.01 4.23 11.01
CA LYS A 446 0.54 3.94 9.67
C LYS A 446 1.84 3.14 9.75
N GLU A 447 1.84 2.11 10.58
CA GLU A 447 3.02 1.27 10.82
C GLU A 447 2.65 -0.21 10.72
N ILE A 448 3.58 -1.02 10.22
CA ILE A 448 3.47 -2.48 10.28
C ILE A 448 3.78 -2.91 11.71
N VAL A 449 2.77 -3.41 12.43
CA VAL A 449 2.88 -3.78 13.84
C VAL A 449 3.20 -5.25 14.06
N LYS A 450 2.99 -6.09 13.05
CA LYS A 450 3.30 -7.54 13.10
C LYS A 450 3.50 -8.08 11.69
N THR A 451 4.48 -8.97 11.52
CA THR A 451 4.56 -9.88 10.38
C THR A 451 4.72 -11.28 10.94
N SER A 452 3.93 -12.24 10.46
CA SER A 452 3.89 -13.59 11.04
C SER A 452 3.55 -14.65 10.00
N PRO A 453 4.02 -15.89 10.21
CA PRO A 453 3.75 -16.97 9.28
C PRO A 453 2.34 -17.53 9.41
N ILE A 454 1.87 -18.16 8.33
CA ILE A 454 0.60 -18.84 8.16
C ILE A 454 0.79 -20.00 7.16
N ASP A 455 0.59 -21.24 7.60
CA ASP A 455 0.84 -22.45 6.81
C ASP A 455 -0.32 -22.81 5.86
N VAL A 456 -0.97 -21.77 5.32
CA VAL A 456 -2.05 -21.92 4.36
C VAL A 456 -1.91 -20.88 3.27
N ARG A 457 -2.03 -21.31 2.02
CA ARG A 457 -2.21 -20.40 0.89
C ARG A 457 -3.53 -19.64 1.06
N VAL A 458 -3.45 -18.32 1.15
CA VAL A 458 -4.63 -17.47 1.32
C VAL A 458 -5.14 -16.95 -0.02
N ARG A 459 -6.37 -17.31 -0.39
CA ARG A 459 -7.14 -16.60 -1.42
C ARG A 459 -8.13 -15.63 -0.79
N THR A 460 -8.87 -16.09 0.21
CA THR A 460 -9.72 -15.24 1.03
C THR A 460 -9.59 -15.65 2.50
N ILE A 461 -9.60 -14.67 3.37
CA ILE A 461 -9.49 -14.82 4.82
C ILE A 461 -10.61 -14.00 5.45
N VAL A 462 -11.24 -14.57 6.45
CA VAL A 462 -12.21 -13.90 7.30
C VAL A 462 -11.70 -14.00 8.73
N ILE A 463 -11.70 -12.87 9.43
CA ILE A 463 -11.17 -12.75 10.78
C ILE A 463 -12.34 -12.51 11.71
N THR A 464 -12.55 -13.40 12.68
CA THR A 464 -13.63 -13.27 13.67
C THR A 464 -13.10 -13.52 15.07
N ASP A 465 -13.90 -13.20 16.08
CA ASP A 465 -13.57 -13.62 17.43
C ASP A 465 -13.59 -15.16 17.53
N LYS A 466 -12.71 -15.70 18.37
CA LYS A 466 -12.66 -17.13 18.65
C LYS A 466 -13.91 -17.51 19.43
N VAL A 467 -14.79 -18.26 18.77
CA VAL A 467 -15.98 -18.76 19.42
C VAL A 467 -15.58 -19.89 20.38
N LYS A 468 -15.95 -19.75 21.67
CA LYS A 468 -15.79 -20.83 22.65
C LYS A 468 -16.88 -21.86 22.38
N THR A 469 -16.56 -22.96 21.71
CA THR A 469 -17.46 -24.11 21.63
C THR A 469 -17.64 -24.69 23.02
N ILE A 470 -18.90 -24.74 23.49
CA ILE A 470 -19.25 -25.54 24.68
C ILE A 470 -19.22 -26.99 24.20
N LYS A 471 -18.24 -27.76 24.68
CA LYS A 471 -18.11 -29.19 24.37
C LYS A 471 -19.25 -30.01 24.95
#